data_AF-A0A0J7MYU8-F1
#
_entry.id   AF-A0A0J7MYU8-F1
#
_cell.length_a   1.000
_cell.length_b   1.000
_cell.length_c   1.000
_cell.angle_alpha   90.00
_cell.angle_beta   90.00
_cell.angle_gamma   90.00
#
_symmetry.space_group_name_H-M   'P 1'
#
loop_
_entity.id
_entity.type
_entity.pdbx_description
1 polymer ?
#
loop_
_entity_poly.entity_id
_entity_poly.type
_entity_poly.pdbx_seq_one_letter_code
_entity_poly.pdbx_strand_id
1 'polypeptide(L)' 'MRLSGESECNVILDCKNLKRIDVTVAKNVKLLAKDLSVRGQSIVFSNCCENVDATLKIVAPELLNVKEDRGNRD' A
#
# COMPACT_ATOMS: atom_id res chain seq x y z
N MET A 1 20.44 -24.72 2.96
CA MET A 1 19.12 -24.85 3.61
C MET A 1 18.21 -23.80 3.00
N ARG A 2 17.09 -24.17 2.39
CA ARG A 2 16.06 -23.21 2.01
C ARG A 2 15.26 -22.91 3.28
N LEU A 3 15.30 -21.67 3.75
CA LEU A 3 14.44 -21.22 4.84
C LEU A 3 13.02 -21.17 4.29
N SER A 4 12.31 -22.29 4.39
CA SER A 4 10.88 -22.38 4.16
C SER A 4 10.18 -21.54 5.23
N GLY A 5 9.85 -20.28 4.92
CA GLY A 5 9.11 -19.42 5.84
C GLY A 5 9.31 -17.92 5.73
N GLU A 6 9.82 -17.36 4.62
CA GLU A 6 9.67 -15.93 4.37
C GLU A 6 8.20 -15.63 4.07
N SER A 7 7.43 -15.44 5.14
CA SER A 7 6.19 -14.70 5.02
C SER A 7 6.61 -13.31 4.53
N GLU A 8 6.34 -12.97 3.27
CA GLU A 8 6.36 -11.59 2.81
C GLU A 8 5.34 -10.82 3.66
N CYS A 9 5.75 -10.40 4.85
CA CYS A 9 4.91 -9.64 5.78
C CYS A 9 4.74 -8.25 5.17
N ASN A 10 3.71 -8.11 4.37
CA ASN A 10 3.31 -6.83 3.81
C ASN A 10 2.66 -5.98 4.91
N VAL A 11 2.85 -4.67 4.79
CA VAL A 11 2.18 -3.69 5.65
C VAL A 11 0.83 -3.35 5.03
N ILE A 12 -0.25 -3.45 5.80
CA ILE A 12 -1.58 -3.05 5.36
C ILE A 12 -1.97 -1.78 6.12
N LEU A 13 -2.28 -0.72 5.39
CA LEU A 13 -2.91 0.47 5.94
C LEU A 13 -4.41 0.42 5.65
N ASP A 14 -5.19 -0.03 6.64
CA ASP A 14 -6.66 0.02 6.58
C ASP A 14 -7.15 1.45 6.75
N CYS A 15 -7.68 2.01 5.66
CA CYS A 15 -8.10 3.40 5.54
C CYS A 15 -9.62 3.57 5.73
N LYS A 16 -10.35 2.54 6.21
CA LYS A 16 -11.82 2.57 6.38
C LYS A 16 -12.34 3.80 7.14
N ASN A 17 -11.57 4.30 8.11
CA ASN A 17 -11.94 5.45 8.92
C ASN A 17 -11.16 6.74 8.56
N LEU A 18 -10.29 6.69 7.54
CA LEU A 18 -9.53 7.85 7.06
C LEU A 18 -10.36 8.63 6.05
N LYS A 19 -10.71 9.87 6.40
CA LYS A 19 -11.45 10.79 5.52
C LYS A 19 -10.58 11.46 4.46
N ARG A 20 -9.29 11.61 4.76
CA ARG A 20 -8.26 12.26 3.93
C ARG A 20 -6.88 11.90 4.46
N ILE A 21 -5.88 12.00 3.60
CA ILE A 21 -4.48 12.16 3.99
C ILE A 21 -3.98 13.46 3.37
N ASP A 22 -3.01 14.11 4.01
CA ASP A 22 -2.33 15.26 3.40
C ASP A 22 -1.08 14.81 2.63
N VAL A 23 -0.49 15.76 1.92
CA VAL A 23 0.72 15.53 1.10
C VAL A 23 1.92 15.10 1.95
N THR A 24 2.01 15.57 3.20
CA THR A 24 3.12 15.23 4.10
C THR A 24 3.04 13.78 4.54
N VAL A 25 1.85 13.33 4.95
CA VAL A 25 1.59 11.92 5.29
C VAL A 25 1.87 11.03 4.09
N ALA A 26 1.36 11.39 2.90
CA ALA A 26 1.58 10.62 1.68
C ALA A 26 3.07 10.50 1.31
N LYS A 27 3.85 11.58 1.47
CA LYS A 27 5.31 11.56 1.24
C LYS A 27 6.03 10.65 2.23
N ASN A 28 5.64 10.67 3.50
CA ASN A 28 6.24 9.79 4.51
C ASN A 28 5.91 8.32 4.24
N VAL A 29 4.68 8.01 3.84
CA VAL A 29 4.32 6.64 3.49
C VAL A 29 5.05 6.18 2.22
N LYS A 30 5.26 7.05 1.23
CA LYS A 30 6.10 6.77 0.06
C LYS A 30 7.54 6.43 0.45
N LEU A 31 8.13 7.13 1.42
CA LEU A 31 9.46 6.80 1.93
C LEU A 31 9.47 5.43 2.61
N LEU A 32 8.45 5.14 3.43
CA LEU A 32 8.31 3.83 4.07
C LEU A 32 8.18 2.71 3.02
N ALA A 33 7.37 2.90 1.98
CA ALA A 33 7.21 1.93 0.90
C ALA A 33 8.53 1.59 0.20
N LYS A 34 9.40 2.59 0.01
CA LYS A 34 10.74 2.38 -0.57
C LYS A 34 11.67 1.62 0.37
N ASP A 35 11.60 1.84 1.68
CA ASP A 35 12.39 1.06 2.64
C ASP A 35 11.95 -0.41 2.67
N LEU A 36 10.63 -0.65 2.63
CA LEU A 36 10.06 -1.99 2.55
C LEU A 36 10.47 -2.71 1.27
N SER A 37 10.50 -2.02 0.12
CA SER A 37 10.84 -2.65 -1.15
C SER A 37 12.28 -3.15 -1.22
N VAL A 38 13.23 -2.49 -0.52
CA VAL A 38 14.62 -2.97 -0.38
C VAL A 38 14.69 -4.33 0.33
N ARG A 39 13.68 -4.66 1.14
CA ARG A 39 13.54 -5.92 1.88
C ARG A 39 12.60 -6.92 1.20
N GLY A 40 12.16 -6.64 -0.03
CA GLY A 40 11.17 -7.46 -0.73
C GLY A 40 9.75 -7.37 -0.14
N GLN A 41 9.46 -6.34 0.66
CA GLN A 41 8.15 -6.12 1.26
C GLN A 41 7.40 -4.99 0.56
N SER A 42 6.08 -4.98 0.68
CA SER A 42 5.23 -3.93 0.13
C SER A 42 4.29 -3.35 1.17
N ILE A 43 3.76 -2.16 0.88
CA ILE A 43 2.66 -1.56 1.62
C ILE A 43 1.43 -1.48 0.72
N VAL A 44 0.28 -1.89 1.26
CA VAL A 44 -1.00 -1.88 0.57
C VAL A 44 -1.97 -0.99 1.33
N PHE A 45 -2.58 -0.07 0.60
CA PHE A 45 -3.69 0.75 1.08
C PHE A 45 -4.99 0.00 0.84
N SER A 46 -5.81 -0.18 1.89
CA SER A 46 -7.08 -0.90 1.81
C SER A 46 -8.22 0.00 2.29
N ASN A 47 -9.42 -0.19 1.75
CA ASN A 47 -10.63 0.57 2.11
C ASN A 47 -10.44 2.10 2.05
N CYS A 48 -9.72 2.59 1.04
CA CYS A 48 -9.52 4.03 0.85
C CYS A 48 -10.79 4.70 0.34
N CYS A 49 -11.00 5.95 0.79
CA CYS A 49 -11.95 6.84 0.16
C CYS A 49 -11.27 7.65 -0.96
N GLU A 50 -12.07 8.22 -1.86
CA GLU A 50 -11.60 8.95 -3.04
C GLU A 50 -10.60 10.08 -2.71
N ASN A 51 -10.75 10.76 -1.57
CA ASN A 51 -9.83 11.83 -1.15
C ASN A 51 -8.42 11.31 -0.84
N VAL A 52 -8.34 10.10 -0.25
CA VAL A 52 -7.07 9.44 0.04
C VAL A 52 -6.42 9.01 -1.28
N ASP A 53 -7.18 8.37 -2.16
CA ASP A 53 -6.69 7.93 -3.47
C ASP A 53 -6.23 9.10 -4.34
N ALA A 54 -6.97 10.21 -4.36
CA ALA A 54 -6.60 11.42 -5.10
C ALA A 54 -5.24 11.96 -4.63
N THR A 55 -5.00 11.98 -3.32
CA THR A 55 -3.72 12.44 -2.77
C THR A 55 -2.58 11.47 -3.09
N LEU A 56 -2.82 10.16 -2.95
CA LEU A 56 -1.84 9.13 -3.31
C LEU A 56 -1.52 9.16 -4.80
N LYS A 57 -2.49 9.38 -5.68
CA LYS A 57 -2.30 9.46 -7.13
C LYS A 57 -1.32 10.57 -7.52
N ILE A 58 -1.35 11.67 -6.78
CA ILE A 58 -0.48 12.82 -7.02
C ILE A 58 0.92 12.58 -6.42
N VAL A 59 0.99 12.05 -5.20
CA VAL A 59 2.25 12.01 -4.43
C VAL A 59 3.02 10.69 -4.59
N ALA A 60 2.30 9.58 -4.63
CA ALA A 60 2.81 8.22 -4.59
C ALA A 60 1.96 7.26 -5.46
N PRO A 61 1.85 7.53 -6.78
CA PRO A 61 1.03 6.71 -7.68
C PRO A 61 1.44 5.24 -7.70
N GLU A 62 2.70 4.92 -7.38
CA GLU A 62 3.19 3.55 -7.24
C GLU A 62 2.47 2.74 -6.14
N LEU A 63 1.82 3.41 -5.18
CA LEU A 63 1.10 2.76 -4.08
C LEU A 63 -0.36 2.45 -4.42
N LEU A 64 -0.85 2.88 -5.59
CA LEU A 64 -2.21 2.62 -6.06
C LEU A 64 -2.36 1.31 -6.85
N ASN A 65 -1.29 0.53 -7.01
CA ASN A 65 -1.35 -0.75 -7.69
C ASN A 65 -1.80 -1.86 -6.72
N VAL A 66 -3.11 -1.95 -6.51
CA VAL A 66 -3.74 -3.22 -6.15
C VAL A 66 -4.53 -3.63 -7.38
N LYS A 67 -4.01 -4.61 -8.12
CA LYS A 67 -4.84 -5.35 -9.08
C LYS A 67 -6.08 -5.82 -8.33
N GLU A 68 -7.24 -5.33 -8.74
CA GLU A 68 -8.49 -6.05 -8.58
C GLU A 68 -8.33 -7.39 -9.31
N ASP A 69 -7.80 -8.39 -8.62
CA ASP A 69 -7.87 -9.78 -9.06
C ASP A 69 -8.48 -10.61 -7.93
N ARG A 70 -9.75 -10.33 -7.66
CA ARG A 70 -10.67 -11.24 -6.99
C ARG A 70 -11.92 -11.42 -7.85
N GLY A 71 -11.69 -11.79 -9.11
CA GLY A 71 -12.72 -12.05 -10.10
C GLY A 71 -12.48 -13.34 -10.89
N ASN A 72 -12.03 -14.43 -10.25
CA ASN A 72 -12.31 -15.79 -10.73
C ASN A 72 -11.97 -16.86 -9.67
N ARG A 73 -12.84 -17.89 -9.55
CA ARG A 73 -12.93 -19.03 -8.60
C ARG A 73 -14.14 -18.85 -7.68
N ASP A 74 -15.28 -19.51 -7.85
CA ASP A 74 -15.73 -20.60 -8.72
C ASP A 74 -17.20 -20.35 -9.12
#